data_AF-A0A9D0IBV8-F1
#
_entry.id   AF-A0A9D0IBV8-F1
#
_cell.length_a   1.000
_cell.length_b   1.000
_cell.length_c   1.000
_cell.angle_alpha   90.00
_cell.angle_beta   90.00
_cell.angle_gamma   90.00
#
_symmetry.space_group_name_H-M   'P 1'
#
loop_
_entity.id
_entity.type
_entity.pdbx_description
1 polymer ?
#
loop_
_entity_poly.entity_id
_entity_poly.type
_entity_poly.pdbx_seq_one_letter_code
_entity_poly.pdbx_strand_id
1 'polypeptide(L)'
;MSQPEGGQAEVSGRISGPPVVLQVRLQAGWPMAAWAALCGLVASATLGAAGTGSGWGERGIRVILLLFLVEVGWRGVWTLLAATDWATLLERWRGWHQSVLLPPLPYTQPDAPAGRLWVRLGQLLHWGSTLLWPQQGTALATLLALFLLTPLLGAVLGGRVLLLTGAALALSEMAAALVDWNGRGASGFQAVIEVGLAWLAGHLLLAPEVPGSGLLLSTGLALAFALAHEGGLRLARRDEGLGAWLGGQGLALLLLVLGHRPWAAGALGLLLVPQLLRRPWLETEGGARYVARARPWLLLAMAGAVLI
;
A
#
# COMPACT_ATOMS: atom_id res chain seq x y z
N MET A 1 -23.56 68.38 -21.84
CA MET A 1 -23.03 68.45 -20.46
C MET A 1 -23.71 67.39 -19.63
N SER A 2 -22.95 66.79 -18.69
CA SER A 2 -23.25 65.72 -17.72
C SER A 2 -23.24 64.24 -18.18
N GLN A 3 -22.04 63.67 -18.28
CA GLN A 3 -21.63 62.43 -17.55
C GLN A 3 -21.18 62.83 -16.12
N PRO A 4 -21.06 61.96 -15.08
CA PRO A 4 -20.72 60.52 -15.05
C PRO A 4 -21.72 59.71 -14.16
N GLU A 5 -21.68 58.39 -13.92
CA GLU A 5 -20.71 57.49 -13.27
C GLU A 5 -21.16 56.04 -13.60
N GLY A 6 -20.33 55.02 -13.82
CA GLY A 6 -19.13 54.66 -13.06
C GLY A 6 -19.34 53.46 -12.13
N GLY A 7 -20.18 52.48 -12.49
CA GLY A 7 -20.40 51.26 -11.70
C GLY A 7 -19.39 50.15 -12.02
N GLN A 8 -18.20 50.22 -11.42
CA GLN A 8 -17.27 49.09 -11.38
C GLN A 8 -17.85 47.99 -10.48
N ALA A 9 -18.30 46.89 -11.09
CA ALA A 9 -18.58 45.65 -10.37
C ALA A 9 -17.24 44.97 -10.05
N GLU A 10 -16.72 45.27 -8.87
CA GLU A 10 -15.57 44.58 -8.28
C GLU A 10 -16.00 43.15 -7.92
N VAL A 11 -15.83 42.21 -8.84
CA VAL A 11 -15.97 40.76 -8.59
C VAL A 11 -14.70 40.30 -7.86
N SER A 12 -14.59 40.69 -6.58
CA SER A 12 -13.62 40.13 -5.64
C SER A 12 -14.15 38.80 -5.13
N GLY A 13 -14.17 37.81 -6.02
CA GLY A 13 -14.44 36.42 -5.67
C GLY A 13 -13.23 35.82 -4.96
N ARG A 14 -13.05 36.13 -3.67
CA ARG A 14 -12.20 35.31 -2.80
C ARG A 14 -12.82 33.91 -2.76
N ILE A 15 -12.23 32.98 -3.52
CA ILE A 15 -12.45 31.55 -3.35
C ILE A 15 -11.77 31.16 -2.03
N SER A 16 -12.42 31.52 -0.93
CA SER A 16 -12.12 31.03 0.41
C SER A 16 -12.66 29.60 0.47
N GLY A 17 -12.08 28.70 -0.33
CA GLY A 17 -12.31 27.28 -0.15
C GLY A 17 -11.87 26.92 1.27
N PRO A 18 -12.67 26.16 2.04
CA PRO A 18 -12.23 25.72 3.36
C PRO A 18 -10.86 25.04 3.19
N PRO A 19 -9.91 25.28 4.11
CA PRO A 19 -8.62 24.59 4.06
C PRO A 19 -8.94 23.10 3.91
N VAL A 20 -8.37 22.48 2.88
CA VAL A 20 -8.40 21.03 2.71
C VAL A 20 -7.61 20.49 3.90
N VAL A 21 -8.30 20.36 5.03
CA VAL A 21 -7.81 19.63 6.18
C VAL A 21 -7.63 18.24 5.62
N LEU A 22 -6.37 17.87 5.41
CA LEU A 22 -5.96 16.50 5.21
C LEU A 22 -6.39 15.80 6.50
N GLN A 23 -7.69 15.46 6.61
CA GLN A 23 -8.14 14.40 7.46
C GLN A 23 -7.50 13.17 6.84
N VAL A 24 -6.22 12.97 7.18
CA VAL A 24 -5.69 11.65 7.41
C VAL A 24 -6.65 11.10 8.45
N ARG A 25 -7.79 10.57 7.98
CA ARG A 25 -8.46 9.50 8.66
C ARG A 25 -7.36 8.46 8.71
N LEU A 26 -6.60 8.50 9.80
CA LEU A 26 -6.19 7.33 10.51
C LEU A 26 -7.49 6.55 10.68
N GLN A 27 -7.91 5.88 9.60
CA GLN A 27 -8.89 4.83 9.71
C GLN A 27 -8.23 3.95 10.75
N ALA A 28 -8.83 3.91 11.94
CA ALA A 28 -8.45 3.04 13.05
C ALA A 28 -8.70 1.58 12.63
N GLY A 29 -8.14 1.22 11.49
CA GLY A 29 -8.08 -0.07 10.90
C GLY A 29 -6.82 -0.71 11.45
N TRP A 30 -6.98 -1.96 11.82
CA TRP A 30 -5.92 -2.80 12.32
C TRP A 30 -4.67 -2.71 11.44
N PRO A 31 -3.46 -2.71 12.03
CA PRO A 31 -2.19 -2.67 11.31
C PRO A 31 -1.95 -4.02 10.63
N MET A 32 -2.63 -4.21 9.49
CA MET A 32 -2.70 -5.48 8.76
C MET A 32 -1.32 -5.93 8.31
N ALA A 33 -0.46 -4.97 7.93
CA ALA A 33 0.82 -5.26 7.33
C ALA A 33 1.86 -5.61 8.39
N ALA A 34 1.85 -4.92 9.54
CA ALA A 34 2.59 -5.36 10.71
C ALA A 34 2.13 -6.74 11.18
N TRP A 35 0.81 -7.02 11.21
CA TRP A 35 0.31 -8.33 11.61
C TRP A 35 0.76 -9.44 10.65
N ALA A 36 0.70 -9.19 9.34
CA ALA A 36 1.19 -10.12 8.34
C ALA A 36 2.70 -10.38 8.49
N ALA A 37 3.50 -9.33 8.70
CA ALA A 37 4.93 -9.45 8.95
C ALA A 37 5.23 -10.25 10.22
N LEU A 38 4.47 -10.02 11.31
CA LEU A 38 4.59 -10.82 12.53
C LEU A 38 4.25 -12.30 12.29
N CYS A 39 3.18 -12.60 11.55
CA CYS A 39 2.82 -13.98 11.22
C CYS A 39 3.91 -14.64 10.38
N GLY A 40 4.45 -13.96 9.38
CA GLY A 40 5.58 -14.47 8.59
C GLY A 40 6.84 -14.70 9.41
N LEU A 41 7.11 -13.83 10.38
CA LEU A 41 8.22 -13.97 11.34
C LEU A 41 8.03 -15.16 12.30
N VAL A 42 6.81 -15.38 12.77
CA VAL A 42 6.50 -16.58 13.57
C VAL A 42 6.63 -17.83 12.72
N ALA A 43 6.14 -17.80 11.47
CA ALA A 43 6.28 -18.91 10.53
C ALA A 43 7.74 -19.27 10.27
N SER A 44 8.65 -18.28 10.17
CA SER A 44 10.08 -18.60 10.02
C SER A 44 10.68 -19.21 11.28
N ALA A 45 10.27 -18.76 12.47
CA ALA A 45 10.75 -19.33 13.74
C ALA A 45 10.26 -20.76 13.98
N THR A 46 9.04 -21.11 13.52
CA THR A 46 8.49 -22.47 13.65
C THR A 46 9.00 -23.42 12.56
N LEU A 47 9.39 -22.89 11.39
CA LEU A 47 9.90 -23.68 10.27
C LEU A 47 11.44 -23.82 10.25
N GLY A 48 12.17 -22.86 10.83
CA GLY A 48 13.63 -22.87 10.92
C GLY A 48 14.05 -22.97 12.38
N ALA A 49 14.65 -24.10 12.77
CA ALA A 49 15.16 -24.34 14.13
C ALA A 49 16.00 -23.13 14.60
N ALA A 50 15.56 -22.53 15.71
CA ALA A 50 16.07 -21.28 16.24
C ALA A 50 17.60 -21.28 16.35
N GLY A 51 18.26 -20.43 15.54
CA GLY A 51 19.67 -20.11 15.74
C GLY A 51 19.87 -19.54 17.14
N THR A 52 20.59 -20.27 17.98
CA THR A 52 20.79 -20.03 19.42
C THR A 52 21.75 -18.87 19.75
N GLY A 53 22.17 -18.07 18.76
CA GLY A 53 23.35 -17.20 18.91
C GLY A 53 23.13 -15.71 19.19
N SER A 54 22.02 -15.08 18.81
CA SER A 54 21.87 -13.61 18.92
C SER A 54 20.97 -13.20 20.09
N GLY A 55 21.44 -12.27 20.92
CA GLY A 55 20.65 -11.73 22.04
C GLY A 55 19.32 -11.13 21.58
N TRP A 56 18.30 -11.23 22.43
CA TRP A 56 16.95 -10.69 22.17
C TRP A 56 16.92 -9.21 21.80
N GLY A 57 17.92 -8.42 22.24
CA GLY A 57 18.02 -6.98 21.95
C GLY A 57 18.17 -6.67 20.46
N GLU A 58 19.12 -7.30 19.77
CA GLU A 58 19.36 -7.04 18.35
C GLU A 58 18.17 -7.52 17.49
N ARG A 59 17.65 -8.71 17.80
CA ARG A 59 16.46 -9.25 17.12
C ARG A 59 15.26 -8.33 17.31
N GLY A 60 15.00 -7.87 18.53
CA GLY A 60 13.89 -6.98 18.84
C GLY A 60 13.94 -5.68 18.03
N ILE A 61 15.11 -5.05 17.93
CA ILE A 61 15.29 -3.82 17.13
C ILE A 61 14.99 -4.09 15.66
N ARG A 62 15.52 -5.18 15.09
CA ARG A 62 15.24 -5.54 13.69
C ARG A 62 13.76 -5.79 13.44
N VAL A 63 13.05 -6.44 14.37
CA VAL A 63 11.60 -6.61 14.27
C VAL A 63 10.88 -5.27 14.28
N ILE A 64 11.20 -4.38 15.23
CA ILE A 64 10.59 -3.05 15.30
C ILE A 64 10.83 -2.26 14.00
N LEU A 65 12.06 -2.27 13.48
CA LEU A 65 12.40 -1.63 12.22
C LEU A 65 11.63 -2.23 11.04
N LEU A 66 11.43 -3.57 11.00
CA LEU A 66 10.64 -4.23 9.98
C LEU A 66 9.16 -3.80 10.06
N LEU A 67 8.57 -3.79 11.25
CA LEU A 67 7.18 -3.37 11.42
C LEU A 67 6.99 -1.91 11.01
N PHE A 68 7.95 -1.05 11.35
CA PHE A 68 7.97 0.34 10.93
C PHE A 68 8.11 0.46 9.40
N LEU A 69 9.02 -0.29 8.78
CA LEU A 69 9.18 -0.33 7.32
C LEU A 69 7.88 -0.70 6.61
N VAL A 70 7.20 -1.74 7.08
CA VAL A 70 6.01 -2.27 6.41
C VAL A 70 4.78 -1.37 6.62
N GLU A 71 4.54 -0.87 7.84
CA GLU A 71 3.38 -0.01 8.13
C GLU A 71 3.58 1.45 7.72
N VAL A 72 4.76 2.02 7.95
CA VAL A 72 5.01 3.43 7.65
C VAL A 72 5.59 3.59 6.26
N GLY A 73 6.57 2.76 5.89
CA GLY A 73 7.18 2.79 4.57
C GLY A 73 6.25 2.32 3.47
N TRP A 74 6.01 1.00 3.39
CA TRP A 74 5.30 0.40 2.27
C TRP A 74 3.84 0.85 2.20
N ARG A 75 3.11 0.71 3.30
CA ARG A 75 1.71 1.13 3.36
C ARG A 75 1.57 2.64 3.23
N GLY A 76 2.47 3.44 3.77
CA GLY A 76 2.46 4.90 3.64
C GLY A 76 2.67 5.37 2.19
N VAL A 77 3.64 4.78 1.48
CA VAL A 77 3.84 5.05 0.04
C VAL A 77 2.58 4.67 -0.74
N TRP A 78 2.05 3.47 -0.50
CA TRP A 78 0.83 3.01 -1.16
C TRP A 78 -0.36 3.94 -0.92
N THR A 79 -0.63 4.33 0.34
CA THR A 79 -1.80 5.17 0.67
C THR A 79 -1.68 6.57 0.08
N LEU A 80 -0.49 7.17 0.06
CA LEU A 80 -0.28 8.49 -0.54
C LEU A 80 -0.42 8.44 -2.07
N LEU A 81 0.14 7.40 -2.71
CA LEU A 81 -0.05 7.19 -4.14
C LEU A 81 -1.53 6.99 -4.45
N ALA A 82 -2.24 6.17 -3.68
CA ALA A 82 -3.64 5.86 -3.90
C ALA A 82 -4.63 6.97 -3.54
N ALA A 83 -4.26 7.85 -2.62
CA ALA A 83 -5.08 9.01 -2.27
C ALA A 83 -4.95 10.17 -3.27
N THR A 84 -3.87 10.17 -4.07
CA THR A 84 -3.61 11.24 -5.03
C THR A 84 -4.29 10.92 -6.36
N ASP A 85 -5.12 11.85 -6.84
CA ASP A 85 -5.77 11.73 -8.15
C ASP A 85 -4.78 12.09 -9.28
N TRP A 86 -3.88 11.15 -9.56
CA TRP A 86 -2.86 11.31 -10.59
C TRP A 86 -3.46 11.47 -11.98
N ALA A 87 -4.63 10.87 -12.26
CA ALA A 87 -5.30 10.97 -13.55
C ALA A 87 -5.68 12.43 -13.85
N THR A 88 -6.41 13.07 -12.93
CA THR A 88 -6.80 14.48 -13.08
C THR A 88 -5.58 15.40 -13.15
N LEU A 89 -4.53 15.14 -12.36
CA LEU A 89 -3.29 15.91 -12.40
C LEU A 89 -2.57 15.78 -13.75
N LEU A 90 -2.47 14.57 -14.28
CA LEU A 90 -1.84 14.30 -15.57
C LEU A 90 -2.66 14.87 -16.75
N GLU A 91 -3.99 14.83 -16.67
CA GLU A 91 -4.86 15.47 -17.66
C GLU A 91 -4.67 16.99 -17.68
N ARG A 92 -4.65 17.63 -16.50
CA ARG A 92 -4.35 19.06 -16.38
C ARG A 92 -2.95 19.41 -16.88
N TRP A 93 -1.96 18.55 -16.63
CA TRP A 93 -0.61 18.69 -17.17
C TRP A 93 -0.58 18.62 -18.70
N ARG A 94 -1.30 17.67 -19.32
CA ARG A 94 -1.37 17.54 -20.78
C ARG A 94 -1.95 18.77 -21.48
N GLY A 95 -2.88 19.47 -20.82
CA GLY A 95 -3.44 20.74 -21.29
C GLY A 95 -2.62 21.98 -20.93
N TRP A 96 -1.47 21.83 -20.27
CA TRP A 96 -0.69 22.95 -19.75
C TRP A 96 0.26 23.53 -20.80
N HIS A 97 0.13 24.83 -21.07
CA HIS A 97 0.92 25.52 -22.10
C HIS A 97 1.82 26.63 -21.54
N GLN A 98 1.62 27.02 -20.28
CA GLN A 98 2.36 28.12 -19.64
C GLN A 98 3.72 27.62 -19.12
N SER A 99 4.78 28.40 -19.33
CA SER A 99 6.15 28.06 -18.90
C SER A 99 6.78 29.19 -18.09
N VAL A 100 7.58 28.82 -17.08
CA VAL A 100 8.54 29.75 -16.47
C VAL A 100 9.73 29.93 -17.40
N LEU A 101 10.20 31.17 -17.55
CA LEU A 101 11.44 31.49 -18.25
C LEU A 101 12.62 30.95 -17.43
N LEU A 102 13.17 29.81 -17.88
CA LEU A 102 14.42 29.28 -17.34
C LEU A 102 15.62 29.98 -18.02
N PRO A 103 16.73 30.20 -17.30
CA PRO A 103 17.95 30.71 -17.90
C PRO A 103 18.35 29.83 -19.10
N PRO A 104 18.65 30.41 -20.28
CA PRO A 104 19.03 29.63 -21.45
C PRO A 104 20.35 28.92 -21.17
N LEU A 105 20.43 27.63 -21.49
CA LEU A 105 21.69 26.89 -21.42
C LEU A 105 22.63 27.43 -22.51
N PRO A 106 23.92 27.65 -22.20
CA PRO A 106 24.88 28.02 -23.22
C PRO A 106 24.90 26.91 -24.28
N TYR A 107 24.86 27.31 -25.56
CA TYR A 107 24.89 26.43 -26.75
C TYR A 107 23.60 25.66 -27.10
N THR A 108 22.47 25.87 -26.42
CA THR A 108 21.19 25.29 -26.87
C THR A 108 20.43 26.26 -27.78
N GLN A 109 20.34 25.93 -29.07
CA GLN A 109 19.39 26.60 -29.96
C GLN A 109 17.94 26.24 -29.57
N PRO A 110 16.97 27.16 -29.68
CA PRO A 110 15.60 26.94 -29.23
C PRO A 110 14.91 25.76 -29.92
N ASP A 111 15.21 25.52 -31.20
CA ASP A 111 14.65 24.40 -31.97
C ASP A 111 15.39 23.07 -31.78
N ALA A 112 16.54 23.08 -31.09
CA ALA A 112 17.29 21.88 -30.78
C ALA A 112 16.48 20.95 -29.84
N PRO A 113 16.71 19.62 -29.86
CA PRO A 113 16.06 18.70 -28.92
C PRO A 113 16.27 19.11 -27.46
N ALA A 114 17.45 19.63 -27.12
CA ALA A 114 17.74 20.18 -25.79
C ALA A 114 16.90 21.42 -25.45
N GLY A 115 16.70 22.33 -26.41
CA GLY A 115 15.84 23.51 -26.24
C GLY A 115 14.38 23.13 -25.96
N ARG A 116 13.84 22.15 -26.72
CA ARG A 116 12.49 21.61 -26.49
C ARG A 116 12.34 20.95 -25.12
N LEU A 117 13.36 20.20 -24.66
CA LEU A 117 13.37 19.61 -23.32
C LEU A 117 13.39 20.70 -22.24
N TRP A 118 14.14 21.78 -22.45
CA TRP A 118 14.22 22.91 -21.52
C TRP A 118 12.89 23.65 -21.39
N VAL A 119 12.19 23.89 -22.51
CA VAL A 119 10.83 24.46 -22.49
C VAL A 119 9.86 23.55 -21.75
N ARG A 120 9.90 22.23 -22.01
CA ARG A 120 9.08 21.25 -21.29
C ARG A 120 9.37 21.25 -19.78
N LEU A 121 10.63 21.40 -19.38
CA LEU A 121 11.01 21.53 -17.98
C LEU A 121 10.47 22.83 -17.36
N GLY A 122 10.54 23.95 -18.08
CA GLY A 122 9.95 25.23 -17.65
C GLY A 122 8.43 25.17 -17.49
N GLN A 123 7.73 24.45 -18.39
CA GLN A 123 6.31 24.14 -18.24
C GLN A 123 6.06 23.28 -17.00
N LEU A 124 6.87 22.24 -16.77
CA LEU A 124 6.73 21.32 -15.65
C LEU A 124 6.94 22.03 -14.30
N LEU A 125 7.95 22.88 -14.22
CA LEU A 125 8.22 23.68 -13.02
C LEU A 125 7.11 24.70 -12.75
N HIS A 126 6.58 25.34 -13.79
CA HIS A 126 5.45 26.28 -13.65
C HIS A 126 4.18 25.57 -13.19
N TRP A 127 3.82 24.47 -13.85
CA TRP A 127 2.70 23.63 -13.46
C TRP A 127 2.88 23.10 -12.03
N GLY A 128 4.09 22.66 -11.72
CA GLY A 128 4.49 22.16 -10.42
C GLY A 128 4.30 23.20 -9.32
N SER A 129 4.77 24.43 -9.52
CA SER A 129 4.69 25.49 -8.51
C SER A 129 3.30 26.09 -8.37
N THR A 130 2.50 26.13 -9.44
CA THR A 130 1.18 26.78 -9.46
C THR A 130 0.03 25.86 -9.06
N LEU A 131 0.07 24.59 -9.49
CA LEU A 131 -1.02 23.63 -9.23
C LEU A 131 -0.61 22.55 -8.25
N LEU A 132 0.52 21.89 -8.52
CA LEU A 132 0.88 20.67 -7.80
C LEU A 132 1.31 20.97 -6.35
N TRP A 133 2.22 21.92 -6.15
CA TRP A 133 2.79 22.24 -4.85
C TRP A 133 1.77 22.86 -3.87
N PRO A 134 0.93 23.82 -4.27
CA PRO A 134 -0.04 24.41 -3.33
C PRO A 134 -1.13 23.41 -2.90
N GLN A 135 -1.49 22.47 -3.77
CA GLN A 135 -2.55 21.49 -3.49
C GLN A 135 -2.02 20.22 -2.82
N GLN A 136 -0.84 19.73 -3.23
CA GLN A 136 -0.30 18.41 -2.86
C GLN A 136 1.13 18.46 -2.30
N GLY A 137 1.70 19.64 -2.04
CA GLY A 137 3.12 19.79 -1.65
C GLY A 137 3.50 18.99 -0.41
N THR A 138 2.63 18.95 0.61
CA THR A 138 2.85 18.14 1.82
C THR A 138 2.80 16.64 1.53
N ALA A 139 1.87 16.18 0.70
CA ALA A 139 1.75 14.79 0.29
C ALA A 139 2.98 14.35 -0.53
N LEU A 140 3.44 15.19 -1.47
CA LEU A 140 4.64 14.94 -2.27
C LEU A 140 5.92 14.95 -1.45
N ALA A 141 6.07 15.91 -0.54
CA ALA A 141 7.21 15.95 0.37
C ALA A 141 7.26 14.70 1.26
N THR A 142 6.09 14.28 1.78
CA THR A 142 5.96 13.04 2.57
C THR A 142 6.26 11.81 1.73
N LEU A 143 5.72 11.73 0.51
CA LEU A 143 5.97 10.62 -0.41
C LEU A 143 7.45 10.52 -0.76
N LEU A 144 8.11 11.64 -1.05
CA LEU A 144 9.54 11.69 -1.31
C LEU A 144 10.35 11.24 -0.09
N ALA A 145 10.00 11.72 1.11
CA ALA A 145 10.64 11.29 2.34
C ALA A 145 10.48 9.78 2.57
N LEU A 146 9.28 9.23 2.37
CA LEU A 146 9.03 7.80 2.47
C LEU A 146 9.77 7.01 1.40
N PHE A 147 9.83 7.50 0.16
CA PHE A 147 10.53 6.84 -0.94
C PHE A 147 12.04 6.75 -0.71
N LEU A 148 12.62 7.70 0.02
CA LEU A 148 14.03 7.66 0.45
C LEU A 148 14.24 6.81 1.71
N LEU A 149 13.37 6.96 2.70
CA LEU A 149 13.49 6.27 3.99
C LEU A 149 13.25 4.75 3.87
N THR A 150 12.29 4.35 3.05
CA THR A 150 11.88 2.95 2.85
C THR A 150 13.02 2.04 2.37
N PRO A 151 13.76 2.34 1.28
CA PRO A 151 14.90 1.54 0.86
C PRO A 151 16.08 1.64 1.84
N LEU A 152 16.27 2.77 2.52
CA LEU A 152 17.30 2.91 3.55
C LEU A 152 17.06 1.91 4.70
N LEU A 153 15.83 1.85 5.21
CA LEU A 153 15.43 0.87 6.22
C LEU A 153 15.55 -0.57 5.70
N GLY A 154 15.15 -0.82 4.45
CA GLY A 154 15.32 -2.12 3.79
C GLY A 154 16.80 -2.54 3.72
N ALA A 155 17.71 -1.61 3.42
CA ALA A 155 19.15 -1.85 3.37
C ALA A 155 19.72 -2.19 4.76
N VAL A 156 19.27 -1.49 5.80
CA VAL A 156 19.65 -1.78 7.21
C VAL A 156 19.16 -3.17 7.65
N LEU A 157 17.97 -3.59 7.21
CA LEU A 157 17.40 -4.92 7.52
C LEU A 157 18.04 -6.06 6.71
N GLY A 158 18.76 -5.74 5.63
CA GLY A 158 19.53 -6.68 4.81
C GLY A 158 19.03 -6.81 3.37
N GLY A 159 19.90 -7.33 2.50
CA GLY A 159 19.67 -7.33 1.04
C GLY A 159 18.36 -7.98 0.57
N ARG A 160 17.86 -9.01 1.25
CA ARG A 160 16.59 -9.66 0.89
C ARG A 160 15.37 -8.78 1.18
N VAL A 161 15.37 -8.11 2.33
CA VAL A 161 14.31 -7.16 2.69
C VAL A 161 14.39 -5.93 1.77
N LEU A 162 15.59 -5.51 1.39
CA LEU A 162 15.79 -4.46 0.37
C LEU A 162 15.18 -4.86 -0.99
N LEU A 163 15.38 -6.09 -1.46
CA LEU A 163 14.77 -6.57 -2.71
C LEU A 163 13.24 -6.59 -2.62
N LEU A 164 12.67 -7.09 -1.51
CA LEU A 164 11.21 -7.04 -1.29
C LEU A 164 10.70 -5.60 -1.22
N THR A 165 11.47 -4.69 -0.64
CA THR A 165 11.16 -3.27 -0.60
C THR A 165 11.13 -2.67 -2.00
N GLY A 166 12.12 -2.99 -2.84
CA GLY A 166 12.11 -2.62 -4.26
C GLY A 166 10.89 -3.17 -5.00
N ALA A 167 10.51 -4.43 -4.73
CA ALA A 167 9.31 -5.02 -5.30
C ALA A 167 8.02 -4.30 -4.83
N ALA A 168 7.91 -3.93 -3.55
CA ALA A 168 6.77 -3.19 -3.02
C ALA A 168 6.65 -1.79 -3.67
N LEU A 169 7.76 -1.09 -3.86
CA LEU A 169 7.79 0.20 -4.54
C LEU A 169 7.43 0.05 -6.03
N ALA A 170 8.01 -0.92 -6.72
CA ALA A 170 7.71 -1.19 -8.13
C ALA A 170 6.24 -1.58 -8.34
N LEU A 171 5.65 -2.40 -7.46
CA LEU A 171 4.21 -2.70 -7.50
C LEU A 171 3.36 -1.47 -7.23
N SER A 172 3.79 -0.57 -6.34
CA SER A 172 3.07 0.67 -6.05
C SER A 172 3.08 1.61 -7.26
N GLU A 173 4.22 1.76 -7.93
CA GLU A 173 4.35 2.53 -9.17
C GLU A 173 3.56 1.90 -10.33
N MET A 174 3.65 0.58 -10.49
CA MET A 174 2.92 -0.15 -11.52
C MET A 174 1.40 -0.02 -11.32
N ALA A 175 0.92 -0.12 -10.08
CA ALA A 175 -0.48 0.15 -9.77
C ALA A 175 -0.87 1.58 -10.13
N ALA A 176 0.00 2.55 -9.83
CA ALA A 176 -0.25 3.94 -10.14
C ALA A 176 -0.32 4.24 -11.65
N ALA A 177 0.41 3.47 -12.45
CA ALA A 177 0.43 3.59 -13.91
C ALA A 177 -0.69 2.80 -14.61
N LEU A 178 -1.05 1.62 -14.11
CA LEU A 178 -1.95 0.68 -14.80
C LEU A 178 -3.41 0.78 -14.36
N VAL A 179 -3.67 1.22 -13.13
CA VAL A 179 -5.02 1.20 -12.59
C VAL A 179 -5.67 2.55 -12.84
N ASP A 180 -6.73 2.57 -13.65
CA ASP A 180 -7.68 3.66 -13.64
C ASP A 180 -8.14 3.84 -12.19
N TRP A 181 -7.79 4.98 -11.59
CA TRP A 181 -7.97 5.30 -10.17
C TRP A 181 -9.44 5.31 -9.70
N ASN A 182 -10.37 4.88 -10.56
CA ASN A 182 -11.76 4.47 -10.32
C ASN A 182 -11.92 3.32 -9.27
N GLY A 183 -10.85 2.96 -8.55
CA GLY A 183 -10.87 2.12 -7.36
C GLY A 183 -11.04 0.60 -7.59
N ARG A 184 -11.07 0.14 -8.84
CA ARG A 184 -11.32 -1.27 -9.22
C ARG A 184 -10.06 -2.15 -9.21
N GLY A 185 -8.95 -1.68 -9.77
CA GLY A 185 -7.73 -2.51 -9.93
C GLY A 185 -6.77 -2.44 -8.73
N ALA A 186 -6.91 -1.44 -7.86
CA ALA A 186 -5.90 -1.14 -6.84
C ALA A 186 -5.95 -2.11 -5.64
N SER A 187 -7.06 -2.82 -5.41
CA SER A 187 -7.22 -3.69 -4.24
C SER A 187 -6.28 -4.89 -4.25
N GLY A 188 -6.00 -5.45 -5.43
CA GLY A 188 -5.06 -6.58 -5.58
C GLY A 188 -3.63 -6.17 -5.20
N PHE A 189 -3.16 -5.07 -5.77
CA PHE A 189 -1.85 -4.49 -5.42
C PHE A 189 -1.73 -4.16 -3.94
N GLN A 190 -2.76 -3.51 -3.37
CA GLN A 190 -2.81 -3.21 -1.95
C GLN A 190 -2.66 -4.49 -1.11
N ALA A 191 -3.38 -5.56 -1.46
CA ALA A 191 -3.35 -6.78 -0.67
C ALA A 191 -2.04 -7.56 -0.80
N VAL A 192 -1.44 -7.57 -1.99
CA VAL A 192 -0.11 -8.14 -2.21
C VAL A 192 0.94 -7.38 -1.40
N ILE A 193 0.92 -6.04 -1.38
CA ILE A 193 1.89 -5.24 -0.63
C ILE A 193 1.66 -5.38 0.89
N GLU A 194 0.42 -5.18 1.36
CA GLU A 194 0.09 -5.15 2.78
C GLU A 194 0.15 -6.53 3.43
N VAL A 195 -0.20 -7.61 2.73
CA VAL A 195 -0.22 -8.96 3.35
C VAL A 195 0.85 -9.86 2.75
N GLY A 196 0.89 -9.99 1.42
CA GLY A 196 1.79 -10.93 0.75
C GLY A 196 3.27 -10.62 1.00
N LEU A 197 3.73 -9.45 0.55
CA LEU A 197 5.11 -9.01 0.72
C LEU A 197 5.46 -8.80 2.19
N ALA A 198 4.53 -8.25 2.99
CA ALA A 198 4.75 -8.02 4.41
C ALA A 198 5.04 -9.32 5.16
N TRP A 199 4.24 -10.36 4.90
CA TRP A 199 4.46 -11.70 5.41
C TRP A 199 5.82 -12.26 4.99
N LEU A 200 6.15 -12.16 3.70
CA LEU A 200 7.44 -12.63 3.19
C LEU A 200 8.62 -11.88 3.82
N ALA A 201 8.49 -10.58 4.08
CA ALA A 201 9.53 -9.80 4.74
C ALA A 201 9.77 -10.28 6.18
N GLY A 202 8.70 -10.57 6.93
CA GLY A 202 8.79 -11.22 8.24
C GLY A 202 9.46 -12.58 8.18
N HIS A 203 9.07 -13.40 7.21
CA HIS A 203 9.65 -14.72 7.01
C HIS A 203 11.14 -14.64 6.71
N LEU A 204 11.56 -13.78 5.78
CA LEU A 204 12.96 -13.67 5.37
C LEU A 204 13.87 -12.99 6.42
N LEU A 205 13.31 -12.23 7.37
CA LEU A 205 14.11 -11.53 8.38
C LEU A 205 14.90 -12.48 9.29
N LEU A 206 14.27 -13.60 9.71
CA LEU A 206 14.88 -14.57 10.63
C LEU A 206 15.41 -15.82 9.94
N ALA A 207 15.15 -15.99 8.65
CA ALA A 207 15.29 -17.26 7.95
C ALA A 207 16.19 -17.14 6.70
N PRO A 208 17.49 -16.82 6.87
CA PRO A 208 18.39 -16.70 5.75
C PRO A 208 18.63 -18.04 5.01
N GLU A 209 18.45 -19.19 5.65
CA GLU A 209 18.84 -20.51 5.09
C GLU A 209 17.72 -21.54 5.03
N VAL A 210 16.45 -21.12 4.95
CA VAL A 210 15.32 -22.07 4.96
C VAL A 210 15.39 -23.01 3.75
N PRO A 211 15.25 -24.34 3.95
CA PRO A 211 15.09 -25.27 2.84
C PRO A 211 13.87 -24.89 1.99
N GLY A 212 13.98 -25.01 0.66
CA GLY A 212 13.02 -24.47 -0.30
C GLY A 212 11.55 -24.87 -0.06
N SER A 213 11.29 -26.03 0.55
CA SER A 213 9.92 -26.49 0.87
C SER A 213 9.20 -25.60 1.89
N GLY A 214 9.89 -25.10 2.92
CA GLY A 214 9.31 -24.21 3.92
C GLY A 214 8.97 -22.83 3.34
N LEU A 215 9.84 -22.33 2.45
CA LEU A 215 9.61 -21.07 1.75
C LEU A 215 8.40 -21.17 0.82
N LEU A 216 8.23 -22.29 0.10
CA LEU A 216 7.09 -22.51 -0.79
C LEU A 216 5.76 -22.49 -0.02
N LEU A 217 5.69 -23.20 1.10
CA LEU A 217 4.49 -23.20 1.95
C LEU A 217 4.20 -21.79 2.50
N SER A 218 5.21 -21.11 3.05
CA SER A 218 5.07 -19.74 3.58
C SER A 218 4.62 -18.75 2.50
N THR A 219 5.18 -18.86 1.29
CA THR A 219 4.79 -18.04 0.14
C THR A 219 3.36 -18.34 -0.30
N GLY A 220 2.97 -19.62 -0.35
CA GLY A 220 1.60 -20.02 -0.64
C GLY A 220 0.60 -19.45 0.36
N LEU A 221 0.91 -19.51 1.66
CA LEU A 221 0.08 -18.92 2.71
C LEU A 221 0.00 -17.39 2.58
N ALA A 222 1.13 -16.73 2.33
CA ALA A 222 1.17 -15.28 2.10
C ALA A 222 0.26 -14.85 0.95
N LEU A 223 0.29 -15.58 -0.18
CA LEU A 223 -0.59 -15.35 -1.33
C LEU A 223 -2.05 -15.65 -1.03
N ALA A 224 -2.33 -16.75 -0.31
CA ALA A 224 -3.69 -17.14 0.06
C ALA A 224 -4.36 -16.08 0.98
N PHE A 225 -3.62 -15.56 1.97
CA PHE A 225 -4.11 -14.48 2.83
C PHE A 225 -4.14 -13.12 2.13
N ALA A 226 -3.24 -12.85 1.18
CA ALA A 226 -3.35 -11.68 0.32
C ALA A 226 -4.63 -11.73 -0.52
N LEU A 227 -4.98 -12.88 -1.11
CA LEU A 227 -6.24 -13.07 -1.83
C LEU A 227 -7.46 -12.87 -0.91
N ALA A 228 -7.41 -13.40 0.31
CA ALA A 228 -8.46 -13.20 1.29
C ALA A 228 -8.63 -11.70 1.62
N HIS A 229 -7.53 -10.99 1.88
CA HIS A 229 -7.54 -9.56 2.17
C HIS A 229 -8.04 -8.72 0.99
N GLU A 230 -7.64 -9.05 -0.24
CA GLU A 230 -8.19 -8.42 -1.46
C GLU A 230 -9.70 -8.60 -1.51
N GLY A 231 -10.20 -9.82 -1.28
CA GLY A 231 -11.62 -10.10 -1.23
C GLY A 231 -12.34 -9.24 -0.20
N GLY A 232 -11.71 -8.96 0.93
CA GLY A 232 -12.25 -8.10 1.99
C GLY A 232 -12.26 -6.63 1.59
N LEU A 233 -11.20 -6.14 0.95
CA LEU A 233 -11.14 -4.77 0.42
C LEU A 233 -12.22 -4.54 -0.64
N ARG A 234 -12.44 -5.51 -1.53
CA ARG A 234 -13.49 -5.44 -2.56
C ARG A 234 -14.88 -5.50 -1.93
N LEU A 235 -15.08 -6.44 -1.00
CA LEU A 235 -16.36 -6.64 -0.31
C LEU A 235 -16.75 -5.39 0.47
N ALA A 236 -15.79 -4.74 1.13
CA ALA A 236 -16.03 -3.51 1.87
C ALA A 236 -16.40 -2.30 0.99
N ARG A 237 -16.04 -2.31 -0.30
CA ARG A 237 -16.31 -1.20 -1.22
C ARG A 237 -17.60 -1.38 -2.02
N ARG A 238 -17.93 -2.61 -2.42
CA ARG A 238 -18.96 -2.88 -3.46
C ARG A 238 -19.77 -4.15 -3.27
N ASP A 239 -19.71 -4.78 -2.10
CA ASP A 239 -20.40 -6.05 -1.80
C ASP A 239 -20.00 -7.24 -2.71
N GLU A 240 -19.00 -7.04 -3.59
CA GLU A 240 -18.38 -8.05 -4.42
C GLU A 240 -17.04 -8.46 -3.81
N GLY A 241 -16.74 -9.75 -3.69
CA GLY A 241 -15.44 -10.21 -3.18
C GLY A 241 -15.52 -11.33 -2.14
N LEU A 242 -16.72 -11.74 -1.75
CA LEU A 242 -16.93 -12.87 -0.83
C LEU A 242 -16.22 -14.15 -1.31
N GLY A 243 -16.24 -14.40 -2.63
CA GLY A 243 -15.55 -15.53 -3.23
C GLY A 243 -14.03 -15.49 -3.02
N ALA A 244 -13.38 -14.34 -3.22
CA ALA A 244 -11.94 -14.19 -2.95
C ALA A 244 -11.63 -14.22 -1.45
N TRP A 245 -12.49 -13.64 -0.61
CA TRP A 245 -12.37 -13.64 0.85
C TRP A 245 -12.37 -15.06 1.44
N LEU A 246 -13.38 -15.85 1.07
CA LEU A 246 -13.50 -17.25 1.53
C LEU A 246 -12.54 -18.16 0.77
N GLY A 247 -12.36 -17.94 -0.53
CA GLY A 247 -11.47 -18.71 -1.38
C GLY A 247 -10.00 -18.62 -0.96
N GLY A 248 -9.52 -17.44 -0.57
CA GLY A 248 -8.18 -17.26 -0.04
C GLY A 248 -7.96 -18.04 1.26
N GLN A 249 -8.93 -18.01 2.18
CA GLN A 249 -8.85 -18.81 3.42
C GLN A 249 -8.98 -20.32 3.15
N GLY A 250 -9.82 -20.73 2.20
CA GLY A 250 -9.93 -22.12 1.77
C GLY A 250 -8.65 -22.63 1.09
N LEU A 251 -7.97 -21.78 0.32
CA LEU A 251 -6.66 -22.08 -0.24
C LEU A 251 -5.61 -22.24 0.87
N ALA A 252 -5.60 -21.34 1.87
CA ALA A 252 -4.71 -21.48 3.02
C ALA A 252 -4.96 -22.80 3.78
N LEU A 253 -6.23 -23.17 4.00
CA LEU A 253 -6.62 -24.45 4.58
C LEU A 253 -6.04 -25.63 3.77
N LEU A 254 -6.24 -25.62 2.46
CA LEU A 254 -5.75 -26.67 1.55
C LEU A 254 -4.22 -26.78 1.60
N LEU A 255 -3.51 -25.65 1.58
CA LEU A 255 -2.05 -25.62 1.69
C LEU A 255 -1.56 -26.20 3.01
N LEU A 256 -2.24 -25.93 4.13
CA LEU A 256 -1.90 -26.52 5.43
C LEU A 256 -2.12 -28.04 5.46
N VAL A 257 -3.19 -28.52 4.83
CA VAL A 257 -3.46 -29.96 4.70
C VAL A 257 -2.37 -30.64 3.85
N LEU A 258 -2.04 -30.06 2.70
CA LEU A 258 -0.97 -30.56 1.81
C LEU A 258 0.41 -30.48 2.46
N GLY A 259 0.64 -29.47 3.30
CA GLY A 259 1.85 -29.30 4.11
C GLY A 259 1.90 -30.20 5.35
N HIS A 260 0.96 -31.12 5.52
CA HIS A 260 0.85 -32.03 6.67
C HIS A 260 0.79 -31.31 8.03
N ARG A 261 0.08 -30.17 8.09
CA ARG A 261 -0.19 -29.40 9.32
C ARG A 261 -1.68 -29.52 9.71
N PRO A 262 -2.17 -30.71 10.10
CA PRO A 262 -3.59 -30.96 10.31
C PRO A 262 -4.19 -30.12 11.44
N TRP A 263 -3.40 -29.81 12.47
CA TRP A 263 -3.86 -28.99 13.58
C TRP A 263 -4.04 -27.52 13.20
N ALA A 264 -3.09 -26.94 12.46
CA ALA A 264 -3.23 -25.59 11.88
C ALA A 264 -4.44 -25.52 10.95
N ALA A 265 -4.63 -26.55 10.10
CA ALA A 265 -5.79 -26.66 9.23
C ALA A 265 -7.10 -26.73 10.04
N GLY A 266 -7.17 -27.58 11.07
CA GLY A 266 -8.34 -27.69 11.94
C GLY A 266 -8.68 -26.38 12.65
N ALA A 267 -7.67 -25.68 13.19
CA ALA A 267 -7.84 -24.38 13.83
C ALA A 267 -8.36 -23.32 12.85
N LEU A 268 -7.77 -23.24 11.64
CA LEU A 268 -8.22 -22.32 10.60
C LEU A 268 -9.64 -22.64 10.13
N GLY A 269 -9.98 -23.93 9.98
CA GLY A 269 -11.32 -24.40 9.65
C GLY A 269 -12.36 -23.99 10.70
N LEU A 270 -12.02 -24.08 11.99
CA LEU A 270 -12.89 -23.64 13.07
C LEU A 270 -13.11 -22.11 13.05
N LEU A 271 -12.06 -21.33 12.75
CA LEU A 271 -12.13 -19.87 12.63
C LEU A 271 -12.89 -19.37 11.40
N LEU A 272 -13.10 -20.24 10.40
CA LEU A 272 -13.94 -19.98 9.24
C LEU A 272 -15.45 -20.10 9.56
N VAL A 273 -15.83 -20.96 10.49
CA VAL A 273 -17.24 -21.19 10.88
C VAL A 273 -17.98 -19.89 11.23
N PRO A 274 -17.49 -19.03 12.15
CA PRO A 274 -18.21 -17.79 12.48
C PRO A 274 -18.34 -16.84 11.28
N GLN A 275 -17.42 -16.88 10.31
CA GLN A 275 -17.51 -16.05 9.11
C GLN A 275 -18.58 -16.57 8.14
N LEU A 276 -18.67 -17.89 7.98
CA LEU A 276 -19.69 -18.56 7.15
C LEU A 276 -21.08 -18.40 7.74
N LEU A 277 -21.22 -18.59 9.07
CA LEU A 277 -22.48 -18.40 9.77
C LEU A 277 -23.02 -16.98 9.56
N ARG A 278 -22.15 -15.97 9.43
CA ARG A 278 -22.55 -14.58 9.22
C ARG A 278 -22.92 -14.23 7.78
N ARG A 279 -22.81 -15.15 6.82
CA ARG A 279 -23.11 -14.87 5.41
C ARG A 279 -24.52 -14.29 5.17
N PRO A 280 -25.60 -14.76 5.83
CA PRO A 280 -26.94 -14.18 5.64
C PRO A 280 -27.05 -12.70 6.01
N TRP A 281 -26.18 -12.21 6.90
CA TRP A 281 -26.15 -10.81 7.32
C TRP A 281 -25.44 -9.89 6.33
N LEU A 282 -24.76 -10.44 5.31
CA LEU A 282 -24.08 -9.63 4.31
C LEU A 282 -25.07 -8.76 3.52
N GLU A 283 -26.23 -9.33 3.16
CA GLU A 283 -27.28 -8.64 2.41
C GLU A 283 -27.96 -7.52 3.23
N THR A 284 -28.03 -7.67 4.56
CA THR A 284 -28.71 -6.72 5.44
C THR A 284 -27.78 -5.64 6.00
N GLU A 285 -26.51 -5.97 6.24
CA GLU A 285 -25.56 -5.06 6.91
C GLU A 285 -24.61 -4.34 5.93
N GLY A 286 -24.46 -4.87 4.72
CA GLY A 286 -23.47 -4.44 3.74
C GLY A 286 -22.07 -4.98 4.02
N GLY A 287 -21.26 -5.06 2.98
CA GLY A 287 -19.94 -5.67 2.98
C GLY A 287 -18.93 -4.96 3.88
N ALA A 288 -18.99 -3.64 4.01
CA ALA A 288 -18.08 -2.90 4.91
C ALA A 288 -18.24 -3.33 6.38
N ARG A 289 -19.48 -3.46 6.86
CA ARG A 289 -19.77 -3.89 8.23
C ARG A 289 -19.48 -5.36 8.44
N TYR A 290 -19.80 -6.20 7.44
CA TYR A 290 -19.44 -7.61 7.45
C TYR A 290 -17.92 -7.78 7.61
N VAL A 291 -17.12 -7.14 6.74
CA VAL A 291 -15.65 -7.22 6.77
C VAL A 291 -15.10 -6.69 8.09
N ALA A 292 -15.59 -5.55 8.59
CA ALA A 292 -15.13 -5.00 9.87
C ALA A 292 -15.27 -5.99 11.02
N ARG A 293 -16.33 -6.80 11.03
CA ARG A 293 -16.60 -7.80 12.07
C ARG A 293 -15.98 -9.17 11.78
N ALA A 294 -15.74 -9.51 10.52
CA ALA A 294 -15.04 -10.72 10.10
C ALA A 294 -13.51 -10.59 10.25
N ARG A 295 -12.97 -9.36 10.19
CA ARG A 295 -11.54 -9.05 10.26
C ARG A 295 -10.79 -9.66 11.46
N PRO A 296 -11.27 -9.59 12.72
CA PRO A 296 -10.56 -10.24 13.83
C PRO A 296 -10.41 -11.75 13.62
N TRP A 297 -11.38 -12.41 13.00
CA TRP A 297 -11.31 -13.84 12.69
C TRP A 297 -10.25 -14.14 11.61
N LEU A 298 -10.10 -13.27 10.61
CA LEU A 298 -9.03 -13.40 9.62
C LEU A 298 -7.65 -13.24 10.27
N LEU A 299 -7.48 -12.26 11.16
CA LEU A 299 -6.21 -12.05 11.88
C LEU A 299 -5.85 -13.26 12.74
N LEU A 300 -6.83 -13.81 13.46
CA LEU A 300 -6.67 -15.05 14.23
C LEU A 300 -6.36 -16.25 13.32
N ALA A 301 -6.96 -16.33 12.13
CA ALA A 301 -6.68 -17.40 11.17
C ALA A 301 -5.24 -17.33 10.66
N MET A 302 -4.72 -16.13 10.39
CA MET A 302 -3.31 -15.93 10.04
C MET A 302 -2.37 -16.39 11.16
N ALA A 303 -2.66 -16.03 12.42
CA ALA A 303 -1.87 -16.48 13.56
C ALA A 303 -1.97 -18.00 13.78
N GLY A 304 -3.18 -18.57 13.67
CA GLY A 304 -3.40 -20.01 13.78
C GLY A 304 -2.69 -20.83 12.71
N ALA A 305 -2.55 -20.28 11.49
CA ALA A 305 -1.82 -20.92 10.40
C ALA A 305 -0.32 -21.08 10.66
N VAL A 306 0.26 -20.31 11.60
CA VAL A 306 1.72 -20.30 11.85
C VAL A 306 2.12 -20.88 13.21
N LEU A 307 1.16 -21.07 14.13
CA LEU A 307 1.40 -21.46 15.52
C LEU A 307 1.41 -22.98 15.79
N ILE A 308 1.20 -23.85 14.78
CA ILE A 308 1.06 -25.31 14.98
C ILE A 308 1.84 -26.12 13.95
#